data_AF-A0A3D9ZSZ4-F1
#
_entry.id   AF-A0A3D9ZSZ4-F1
#
_cell.length_a   1.000
_cell.length_b   1.000
_cell.length_c   1.000
_cell.angle_alpha   90.00
_cell.angle_beta   90.00
_cell.angle_gamma   90.00
#
_symmetry.space_group_name_H-M   'P 1'
#
loop_
_entity.id
_entity.type
_entity.pdbx_description
1 polymer ?
#
loop_
_entity_poly.entity_id
_entity_poly.type
_entity_poly.pdbx_seq_one_letter_code
_entity_poly.pdbx_strand_id
1 'polypeptide(L)'
;MELVDIVLADPDDAGARAELARDPVAVAAHLGRLLDAGVLEPPTLYRHASDEIRRRLVAAVDLGAPDRPLRSYLDALACAGGPIAEAAFRRWRDETPPHVGDGYDFAIDRHGAAA
;
A
#
# COMPACT_ATOMS: atom_id res chain seq x y z
N MET A 1 13.59 21.22 -10.85
CA MET A 1 12.39 20.66 -10.22
C MET A 1 12.56 19.16 -10.29
N GLU A 2 12.61 18.48 -9.15
CA GLU A 2 12.78 17.04 -9.09
C GLU A 2 11.46 16.35 -9.44
N LEU A 3 11.53 15.13 -10.01
CA LEU A 3 10.32 14.40 -10.43
C LEU A 3 9.37 14.12 -9.25
N VAL A 4 9.91 13.93 -8.04
CA VAL A 4 9.11 13.81 -6.82
C VAL A 4 8.31 15.08 -6.54
N ASP A 5 8.86 16.27 -6.78
CA ASP A 5 8.15 17.53 -6.52
C ASP A 5 6.99 17.73 -7.51
N ILE A 6 7.13 17.22 -8.73
CA ILE A 6 6.05 17.20 -9.73
C ILE A 6 4.90 16.32 -9.25
N VAL A 7 5.21 15.10 -8.81
CA VAL A 7 4.21 14.17 -8.27
C VAL A 7 3.58 14.69 -6.97
N LEU A 8 4.33 15.41 -6.14
CA LEU A 8 3.77 16.02 -4.92
C LEU A 8 2.87 17.22 -5.23
N ALA A 9 3.13 17.94 -6.32
CA ALA A 9 2.28 19.03 -6.78
C ALA A 9 1.00 18.54 -7.49
N ASP A 10 1.09 17.40 -8.19
CA ASP A 10 -0.03 16.71 -8.82
C ASP A 10 0.06 15.19 -8.58
N PRO A 11 -0.51 14.70 -7.45
CA PRO A 11 -0.51 13.28 -7.08
C PRO A 11 -1.23 12.36 -8.07
N ASP A 12 -2.06 12.93 -8.95
CA ASP A 12 -2.87 12.17 -9.90
C ASP A 12 -2.20 12.06 -11.28
N ASP A 13 -1.08 12.74 -11.53
CA ASP A 13 -0.30 12.60 -12.76
C ASP A 13 0.27 11.17 -12.88
N ALA A 14 -0.41 10.34 -13.68
CA ALA A 14 -0.02 8.95 -13.90
C ALA A 14 1.32 8.83 -14.66
N GLY A 15 1.64 9.78 -15.54
CA GLY A 15 2.88 9.77 -16.32
C GLY A 15 4.08 10.05 -15.42
N ALA A 16 3.99 11.08 -14.58
CA ALA A 16 5.03 11.43 -13.63
C ALA A 16 5.26 10.31 -12.60
N ARG A 17 4.19 9.68 -12.09
CA ARG A 17 4.31 8.53 -11.17
C ARG A 17 4.95 7.30 -11.82
N ALA A 18 4.59 7.00 -13.07
CA ALA A 18 5.18 5.89 -13.81
C ALA A 18 6.67 6.12 -14.09
N GLU A 19 7.06 7.36 -14.40
CA GLU A 19 8.46 7.75 -14.55
C GLU A 19 9.22 7.61 -13.23
N LEU A 20 8.61 8.08 -12.13
CA LEU A 20 9.20 8.02 -10.79
C LEU A 20 9.46 6.57 -10.36
N ALA A 21 8.57 5.66 -10.72
CA ALA A 21 8.68 4.25 -10.43
C ALA A 21 9.78 3.51 -11.22
N ARG A 22 10.46 4.15 -12.17
CA ARG A 22 11.59 3.54 -12.89
C ARG A 22 12.85 3.43 -12.06
N ASP A 23 13.01 4.27 -11.03
CA ASP A 23 14.12 4.17 -10.06
C ASP A 23 13.61 4.17 -8.61
N PRO A 24 13.09 3.03 -8.13
CA PRO A 24 12.55 2.93 -6.77
C PRO A 24 13.61 3.13 -5.66
N VAL A 25 14.91 3.03 -5.99
CA VAL A 25 15.99 3.25 -5.01
C VAL A 25 16.13 4.74 -4.73
N ALA A 26 16.15 5.57 -5.78
CA ALA A 26 16.19 7.03 -5.62
C ALA A 26 14.93 7.55 -4.90
N VAL A 27 13.78 6.92 -5.13
CA VAL A 27 12.50 7.29 -4.52
C VAL A 27 12.42 6.97 -3.03
N ALA A 28 13.20 6.00 -2.54
CA ALA A 28 13.08 5.48 -1.17
C ALA A 28 13.13 6.57 -0.09
N ALA A 29 13.98 7.58 -0.28
CA ALA A 29 14.13 8.71 0.65
C ALA A 29 12.88 9.62 0.73
N HIS A 30 12.01 9.55 -0.28
CA HIS A 30 10.85 10.42 -0.42
C HIS A 30 9.52 9.71 -0.16
N LEU A 31 9.54 8.39 0.08
CA LEU A 31 8.33 7.59 0.28
C LEU A 31 7.43 8.09 1.42
N GLY A 32 8.00 8.68 2.47
CA GLY A 32 7.22 9.30 3.53
C GLY A 32 6.33 10.42 3.01
N ARG A 33 6.91 11.34 2.23
CA ARG A 33 6.18 12.48 1.63
C ARG A 33 5.15 12.02 0.61
N LEU A 34 5.49 11.01 -0.20
CA LEU A 34 4.57 10.42 -1.17
C LEU A 34 3.38 9.75 -0.49
N LEU A 35 3.63 9.02 0.60
CA LEU A 35 2.58 8.40 1.40
C LEU A 35 1.67 9.45 2.05
N ASP A 36 2.24 10.53 2.60
CA ASP A 36 1.49 11.66 3.16
C ASP A 36 0.62 12.38 2.11
N ALA A 37 1.07 12.40 0.86
CA ALA A 37 0.31 12.93 -0.28
C ALA A 37 -0.71 11.92 -0.86
N GLY A 38 -0.83 10.72 -0.29
CA GLY A 38 -1.75 9.68 -0.76
C GLY A 38 -1.33 9.03 -2.08
N VAL A 39 -0.04 9.08 -2.43
CA VAL A 39 0.53 8.46 -3.65
C VAL A 39 0.89 7.01 -3.34
N LEU A 40 -0.02 6.09 -3.65
CA LEU A 40 0.16 4.64 -3.48
C LEU A 40 0.40 3.90 -4.79
N GLU A 41 0.09 4.54 -5.91
CA GLU A 41 0.23 3.99 -7.25
C GLU A 41 1.42 4.64 -7.99
N PRO A 42 2.23 3.87 -8.73
CA PRO A 42 2.23 2.41 -8.75
C PRO A 42 2.85 1.84 -7.45
N PRO A 43 2.42 0.65 -7.00
CA PRO A 43 2.89 0.07 -5.75
C PRO A 43 4.39 -0.25 -5.77
N THR A 44 5.00 -0.37 -6.96
CA THR A 44 6.44 -0.60 -7.14
C THR A 44 7.32 0.52 -6.61
N LEU A 45 6.79 1.73 -6.40
CA LEU A 45 7.49 2.82 -5.71
C LEU A 45 8.01 2.37 -4.34
N TYR A 46 7.27 1.49 -3.67
CA TYR A 46 7.54 1.07 -2.30
C TYR A 46 8.54 -0.08 -2.18
N ARG A 47 9.13 -0.59 -3.28
CA ARG A 47 10.05 -1.75 -3.27
C ARG A 47 11.23 -1.62 -2.29
N HIS A 48 11.71 -0.39 -2.06
CA HIS A 48 12.80 -0.11 -1.11
C HIS A 48 12.32 0.66 0.14
N ALA A 49 11.04 0.51 0.49
CA ALA A 49 10.48 1.10 1.70
C ALA A 49 11.28 0.70 2.95
N SER A 50 11.60 1.69 3.76
CA SER A 50 12.18 1.48 5.08
C SER A 50 11.17 0.81 6.02
N ASP A 51 11.67 0.28 7.13
CA ASP A 51 10.80 -0.29 8.18
C ASP A 51 9.80 0.72 8.74
N GLU A 52 10.17 2.00 8.78
CA GLU A 52 9.26 3.07 9.16
C GLU A 52 8.07 3.17 8.19
N ILE A 53 8.34 3.23 6.89
CA ILE A 53 7.29 3.29 5.86
C ILE A 53 6.40 2.04 5.89
N ARG A 54 6.99 0.85 6.07
CA ARG A 54 6.23 -0.40 6.24
C ARG A 54 5.28 -0.32 7.43
N ARG A 55 5.73 0.16 8.59
CA ARG A 55 4.86 0.32 9.78
C ARG A 55 3.74 1.32 9.53
N ARG A 56 4.02 2.41 8.81
CA ARG A 56 2.99 3.41 8.45
C ARG A 56 1.93 2.82 7.52
N LEU A 57 2.34 2.03 6.52
CA LEU A 57 1.41 1.30 5.65
C LEU A 57 0.55 0.29 6.44
N VAL A 58 1.17 -0.47 7.35
CA VAL A 58 0.44 -1.41 8.23
C VAL A 58 -0.57 -0.68 9.11
N ALA A 59 -0.18 0.45 9.72
CA ALA A 59 -1.08 1.25 10.53
C ALA A 59 -2.23 1.84 9.72
N ALA A 60 -1.97 2.30 8.49
CA ALA A 60 -3.01 2.79 7.58
C ALA A 60 -4.02 1.70 7.23
N VAL A 61 -3.53 0.49 6.94
CA VAL A 61 -4.41 -0.69 6.79
C VAL A 61 -5.17 -0.91 8.07
N ASP A 62 -4.54 -1.10 9.23
CA ASP A 62 -5.21 -1.38 10.51
C ASP A 62 -6.32 -0.38 10.88
N LEU A 63 -6.14 0.90 10.53
CA LEU A 63 -7.11 1.97 10.77
C LEU A 63 -8.22 2.06 9.70
N GLY A 64 -8.13 1.31 8.60
CA GLY A 64 -9.10 1.28 7.51
C GLY A 64 -9.07 2.52 6.62
N ALA A 65 -7.88 3.09 6.42
CA ALA A 65 -7.61 4.39 5.79
C ALA A 65 -8.67 4.85 4.75
N PRO A 66 -9.30 6.03 4.94
CA PRO A 66 -10.44 6.48 4.12
C PRO A 66 -10.04 7.19 2.80
N ASP A 67 -8.81 7.67 2.68
CA ASP A 67 -8.43 8.62 1.61
C ASP A 67 -8.09 7.95 0.27
N ARG A 68 -7.79 6.65 0.31
CA ARG A 68 -7.51 5.79 -0.84
C ARG A 68 -8.10 4.39 -0.62
N PRO A 69 -8.43 3.64 -1.69
CA PRO A 69 -8.92 2.28 -1.54
C PRO A 69 -7.94 1.42 -0.73
N LEU A 70 -8.46 0.64 0.23
CA LEU A 70 -7.67 -0.29 1.07
C LEU A 70 -6.72 -1.15 0.23
N ARG A 71 -7.18 -1.58 -0.95
CA ARG A 71 -6.41 -2.37 -1.92
C ARG A 71 -5.08 -1.71 -2.30
N SER A 72 -5.04 -0.39 -2.51
CA SER A 72 -3.80 0.31 -2.88
C SER A 72 -2.76 0.30 -1.75
N TYR A 73 -3.21 0.36 -0.48
CA TYR A 73 -2.30 0.20 0.66
C TYR A 73 -1.75 -1.22 0.76
N LEU A 74 -2.59 -2.23 0.52
CA LEU A 74 -2.19 -3.64 0.52
C LEU A 74 -1.20 -3.92 -0.62
N ASP A 75 -1.45 -3.42 -1.82
CA ASP A 75 -0.56 -3.58 -2.98
C ASP A 75 0.80 -2.90 -2.74
N ALA A 76 0.81 -1.69 -2.18
CA ALA A 76 2.04 -0.99 -1.79
C ALA A 76 2.83 -1.75 -0.71
N LEU A 77 2.16 -2.28 0.32
CA LEU A 77 2.79 -3.07 1.37
C LEU A 77 3.34 -4.41 0.85
N ALA A 78 2.63 -5.07 -0.07
CA ALA A 78 3.10 -6.28 -0.73
C ALA A 78 4.37 -6.02 -1.55
N CYS A 79 4.44 -4.90 -2.27
CA CYS A 79 5.65 -4.48 -2.98
C CYS A 79 6.80 -4.10 -2.03
N ALA A 80 6.51 -3.47 -0.88
CA ALA A 80 7.50 -3.14 0.13
C ALA A 80 8.16 -4.37 0.78
N GLY A 81 7.38 -5.45 0.90
CA GLY A 81 7.82 -6.75 1.42
C GLY A 81 8.50 -6.66 2.80
N GLY A 82 9.32 -7.67 3.08
CA GLY A 82 10.11 -7.74 4.31
C GLY A 82 9.33 -8.22 5.54
N PRO A 83 10.02 -8.42 6.67
CA PRO A 83 9.49 -9.13 7.82
C PRO A 83 8.28 -8.43 8.47
N ILE A 84 8.21 -7.10 8.41
CA ILE A 84 7.07 -6.32 8.94
C ILE A 84 5.82 -6.56 8.10
N ALA A 85 5.95 -6.53 6.76
CA ALA A 85 4.83 -6.80 5.85
C ALA A 85 4.35 -8.24 6.02
N GLU A 86 5.27 -9.21 6.04
CA GLU A 86 4.94 -10.63 6.23
C GLU A 86 4.22 -10.90 7.56
N ALA A 87 4.70 -10.28 8.66
CA ALA A 87 4.06 -10.42 9.96
C ALA A 87 2.64 -9.82 9.95
N ALA A 88 2.46 -8.66 9.32
CA ALA A 88 1.15 -8.03 9.20
C ALA A 88 0.18 -8.88 8.37
N PHE A 89 0.59 -9.38 7.19
CA PHE A 89 -0.23 -10.26 6.37
C PHE A 89 -0.59 -11.56 7.08
N ARG A 90 0.34 -12.14 7.86
CA ARG A 90 0.05 -13.33 8.67
C ARG A 90 -0.99 -13.04 9.75
N ARG A 91 -0.87 -11.92 10.46
CA ARG A 91 -1.87 -11.48 11.45
C ARG A 91 -3.23 -11.30 10.78
N TRP A 92 -3.30 -10.60 9.65
CA TRP A 92 -4.57 -10.32 8.97
C TRP A 92 -5.24 -11.55 8.35
N ARG A 93 -4.47 -12.60 8.07
CA ARG A 93 -5.03 -13.90 7.67
C ARG A 93 -5.79 -14.56 8.82
N ASP A 94 -5.29 -14.42 10.04
CA ASP A 94 -5.83 -15.10 11.22
C ASP A 94 -6.86 -14.21 11.97
N GLU A 95 -6.73 -12.88 11.84
CA GLU A 95 -7.64 -11.86 12.36
C GLU A 95 -8.04 -10.91 11.23
N THR A 96 -9.27 -11.03 10.73
CA THR A 96 -9.78 -10.12 9.69
C THR A 96 -9.60 -8.66 10.16
N PRO A 97 -8.90 -7.80 9.38
CA PRO A 97 -8.72 -6.40 9.76
C PRO A 97 -10.09 -5.74 10.05
N PRO A 98 -10.19 -4.88 11.08
CA PRO A 98 -11.48 -4.40 11.61
C PRO A 98 -12.39 -3.67 10.59
N HIS A 99 -11.87 -3.32 9.42
CA HIS A 99 -12.52 -2.54 8.35
C HIS A 99 -12.76 -3.37 7.06
N VAL A 100 -12.50 -4.68 7.07
CA VAL A 100 -13.00 -5.62 6.03
C VAL A 100 -14.46 -6.02 6.32
N GLY A 101 -15.08 -5.44 7.34
CA GLY A 101 -16.39 -5.80 7.89
C GLY A 101 -17.63 -5.25 7.18
N ASP A 102 -17.53 -4.41 6.15
CA ASP A 102 -18.71 -3.96 5.39
C ASP A 102 -18.35 -3.80 3.90
N GLY A 103 -18.47 -4.88 3.12
CA GLY A 103 -18.59 -4.79 1.66
C GLY A 103 -17.45 -5.34 0.79
N TYR A 104 -16.42 -5.99 1.35
CA TYR A 104 -15.48 -6.78 0.55
C TYR A 104 -15.91 -8.26 0.54
N ASP A 105 -16.73 -8.62 -0.43
CA ASP A 105 -17.02 -10.01 -0.80
C ASP A 105 -15.77 -10.66 -1.39
N PHE A 106 -14.85 -11.08 -0.52
CA PHE A 106 -13.86 -12.09 -0.88
C PHE A 106 -14.61 -13.43 -0.89
N ALA A 107 -15.36 -13.66 -1.96
CA ALA A 107 -15.94 -14.95 -2.29
C ALA A 107 -14.80 -15.96 -2.50
N ILE A 108 -14.22 -16.44 -1.40
CA ILE A 108 -13.75 -17.81 -1.36
C ILE A 108 -15.02 -18.63 -1.49
N ASP A 109 -15.26 -19.07 -2.71
CA ASP A 109 -16.17 -20.14 -3.06
C ASP A 109 -15.86 -21.33 -2.14
N ARG A 110 -16.52 -21.36 -0.98
CA ARG A 110 -16.61 -22.55 -0.13
C ARG A 110 -17.72 -23.42 -0.72
N HIS A 111 -17.56 -23.83 -1.99
CA HIS A 111 -18.31 -24.97 -2.50
C HIS A 111 -17.72 -26.24 -1.88
N GLY A 112 -18.25 -26.58 -0.70
CA GLY A 112 -17.81 -27.74 0.05
C GLY A 112 -18.59 -27.94 1.34
N ALA A 113 -19.76 -28.57 1.20
CA ALA A 113 -20.38 -29.52 2.13
C ALA A 113 -21.45 -29.05 3.15
N ALA A 114 -22.57 -29.78 3.05
CA ALA A 114 -23.57 -30.17 4.05
C ALA A 114 -24.74 -29.21 4.34
N ALA A 115 -25.90 -29.47 3.72
CA ALA A 115 -26.88 -30.43 4.21
C ALA A 115 -27.79 -30.92 3.07
#